data_AF-A0A4C1STR1-F1
#
_entry.id   AF-A0A4C1STR1-F1
#
_cell.length_a   1.000
_cell.length_b   1.000
_cell.length_c   1.000
_cell.angle_alpha   90.00
_cell.angle_beta   90.00
_cell.angle_gamma   90.00
#
_symmetry.space_group_name_H-M   'P 1'
#
loop_
_entity.id
_entity.type
_entity.pdbx_description
1 polymer ?
#
loop_
_entity_poly.entity_id
_entity_poly.type
_entity_poly.pdbx_seq_one_letter_code
_entity_poly.pdbx_strand_id
1 'polypeptide(L)'
;MRACLPSNNTNDTDQTFAKNIEQSDWLQQISSLLQLSGAVVDLIDLQEASVMLSLEDGWDITAQISAIAQLCLDPYYRTIDGFRVLVEKEWIAFGHRFAHRSNLKPSHNSSNIAFAPTFLQFLDGVYQIQKQFPMAFEFNEFYIRFGLSYSIVPFSHIPI
;
A
#
# COMPACT_ATOMS: atom_id res chain seq x y z
N MET A 1 17.98 -42.55 -30.92
CA MET A 1 19.17 -41.95 -30.28
C MET A 1 18.94 -40.45 -30.26
N ARG A 2 19.24 -39.79 -29.12
CA ARG A 2 18.67 -38.52 -28.65
C ARG A 2 18.80 -37.31 -29.60
N ALA A 3 17.83 -36.42 -29.41
CA ALA A 3 17.48 -35.23 -30.16
C ALA A 3 18.59 -34.17 -30.26
N CYS A 4 18.44 -33.40 -31.34
CA CYS A 4 19.25 -32.30 -31.81
C CYS A 4 19.14 -31.04 -30.91
N LEU A 5 20.27 -30.30 -30.90
CA LEU A 5 20.42 -28.84 -30.88
C LEU A 5 20.30 -28.05 -29.55
N PRO A 6 21.13 -26.99 -29.40
CA PRO A 6 21.43 -26.33 -28.13
C PRO A 6 20.40 -25.27 -27.72
N SER A 7 20.36 -25.04 -26.42
CA SER A 7 19.70 -23.98 -25.64
C SER A 7 19.02 -22.87 -26.45
N ASN A 8 17.68 -22.91 -26.51
CA ASN A 8 16.89 -21.76 -26.90
C ASN A 8 16.89 -20.76 -25.74
N ASN A 9 17.56 -19.61 -25.89
CA ASN A 9 17.47 -18.48 -24.97
C ASN A 9 16.15 -17.74 -25.22
N THR A 10 15.06 -18.15 -24.58
CA THR A 10 13.79 -17.43 -24.64
C THR A 10 13.75 -16.35 -23.56
N ASN A 11 14.35 -15.20 -23.86
CA ASN A 11 14.14 -13.93 -23.15
C ASN A 11 12.74 -13.31 -23.43
N ASP A 12 11.87 -13.98 -24.19
CA ASP A 12 10.59 -13.45 -24.66
C ASP A 12 9.49 -13.43 -23.57
N THR A 13 9.51 -14.40 -22.64
CA THR A 13 8.52 -14.51 -21.56
C THR A 13 8.67 -13.38 -20.53
N ASP A 14 9.92 -13.04 -20.18
CA ASP A 14 10.23 -11.98 -19.22
C ASP A 14 9.88 -10.59 -19.77
N GLN A 15 10.12 -10.36 -21.07
CA GLN A 15 9.67 -9.11 -21.72
C GLN A 15 8.15 -9.00 -21.76
N THR A 16 7.43 -10.11 -21.91
CA THR A 16 5.96 -10.11 -21.91
C THR A 16 5.40 -9.81 -20.52
N PHE A 17 5.95 -10.43 -19.47
CA PHE A 17 5.53 -10.18 -18.09
C PHE A 17 5.84 -8.75 -17.63
N ALA A 18 7.05 -8.26 -17.88
CA ALA A 18 7.44 -6.90 -17.53
C ALA A 18 6.57 -5.85 -18.24
N LYS A 19 6.27 -6.05 -19.53
CA LYS A 19 5.33 -5.19 -20.27
C LYS A 19 3.92 -5.23 -19.69
N ASN A 20 3.43 -6.39 -19.28
CA ASN A 20 2.11 -6.50 -18.66
C ASN A 20 2.04 -5.79 -17.31
N ILE A 21 3.13 -5.79 -16.53
CA ILE A 21 3.24 -5.00 -15.29
C ILE A 21 3.26 -3.51 -15.60
N GLU A 22 4.08 -3.08 -16.56
CA GLU A 22 4.17 -1.67 -16.97
C GLU A 22 2.80 -1.15 -17.43
N GLN A 23 2.07 -1.92 -18.24
CA GLN A 23 0.72 -1.60 -18.71
C GLN A 23 -0.35 -1.59 -17.62
N SER A 24 -0.06 -2.13 -16.43
CA SER A 24 -1.01 -2.12 -15.31
C SER A 24 -1.05 -0.80 -14.54
N ASP A 25 -0.07 0.09 -14.78
CA ASP A 25 0.16 1.33 -14.04
C ASP A 25 0.37 1.19 -12.53
N TRP A 26 0.39 -0.03 -11.98
CA TRP A 26 0.48 -0.27 -10.54
C TRP A 26 1.75 0.35 -9.95
N LEU A 27 2.90 0.08 -10.55
CA LEU A 27 4.18 0.64 -10.10
C LEU A 27 4.21 2.17 -10.22
N GLN A 28 3.55 2.73 -11.24
CA GLN A 28 3.45 4.17 -11.41
C GLN A 28 2.59 4.80 -10.30
N GLN A 29 1.50 4.14 -9.91
CA GLN A 29 0.66 4.56 -8.79
C GLN A 29 1.42 4.50 -7.45
N ILE A 30 2.15 3.41 -7.17
CA ILE A 30 2.98 3.28 -5.96
C ILE A 30 4.08 4.34 -5.94
N SER A 31 4.77 4.55 -7.07
CA SER A 31 5.79 5.59 -7.20
C SER A 31 5.22 6.98 -6.90
N SER A 32 4.07 7.32 -7.48
CA SER A 32 3.39 8.61 -7.26
C SER A 32 2.99 8.78 -5.80
N LEU A 33 2.46 7.73 -5.16
CA LEU A 33 2.09 7.73 -3.75
C LEU A 33 3.29 8.00 -2.83
N LEU A 34 4.41 7.30 -3.07
CA LEU A 34 5.64 7.47 -2.29
C LEU A 34 6.27 8.86 -2.51
N GLN A 35 6.26 9.37 -3.74
CA GLN A 35 6.76 10.72 -4.04
C GLN A 35 5.96 11.81 -3.34
N LEU A 36 4.63 11.74 -3.38
CA LEU A 36 3.77 12.70 -2.68
C LEU A 36 3.98 12.65 -1.18
N SER A 37 4.08 11.45 -0.60
CA SER A 37 4.35 11.27 0.82
C SER A 37 5.74 11.80 1.20
N GLY A 38 6.76 11.56 0.37
CA GLY A 38 8.10 12.11 0.53
C GLY A 38 8.12 13.64 0.50
N ALA A 39 7.36 14.26 -0.41
CA ALA A 39 7.23 15.72 -0.43
C ALA A 39 6.62 16.26 0.88
N VAL A 40 5.61 15.58 1.45
CA VAL A 40 5.05 15.95 2.76
C VAL A 40 6.10 15.84 3.86
N VAL A 41 6.89 14.77 3.86
CA VAL A 41 8.00 14.56 4.81
C VAL A 41 9.02 15.70 4.70
N ASP A 42 9.44 16.05 3.48
CA ASP A 42 10.43 17.11 3.24
C ASP A 42 9.90 18.49 3.70
N LEU A 43 8.63 18.79 3.45
CA LEU A 43 8.00 20.04 3.91
C LEU A 43 7.97 20.13 5.44
N ILE A 44 7.75 19.01 6.14
CA ILE A 44 7.68 18.98 7.61
C ILE A 44 9.09 19.00 8.22
N ASP A 45 9.98 18.10 7.79
CA ASP A 45 11.27 17.85 8.43
C ASP A 45 12.35 18.86 8.00
N LEU A 46 12.40 19.24 6.71
CA LEU A 46 13.43 20.14 6.19
C LEU A 46 13.01 21.60 6.17
N GLN A 47 11.73 21.88 5.93
CA GLN A 47 11.22 23.25 5.81
C GLN A 47 10.50 23.74 7.07
N GLU A 48 10.34 22.88 8.08
CA GLU A 48 9.66 23.18 9.35
C GLU A 48 8.23 23.75 9.14
N ALA A 49 7.57 23.34 8.06
CA ALA A 49 6.27 23.86 7.66
C ALA A 49 5.12 22.94 8.08
N SER A 50 3.96 23.54 8.40
CA SER A 50 2.72 22.79 8.59
C SER A 50 2.07 22.50 7.23
N VAL A 51 1.72 21.23 6.99
CA VAL A 51 1.12 20.77 5.73
C VAL A 51 -0.34 20.37 5.95
N MET A 52 -1.24 20.86 5.10
CA MET A 52 -2.64 20.43 5.05
C MET A 52 -2.86 19.57 3.81
N LEU A 53 -3.33 18.33 4.01
CA LEU A 53 -3.74 17.44 2.92
C LEU A 53 -5.25 17.57 2.68
N SER A 54 -5.62 18.01 1.48
CA SER A 54 -7.02 18.13 1.07
C SER A 54 -7.20 17.53 -0.32
N LEU A 55 -7.56 16.24 -0.35
CA LEU A 55 -7.99 15.56 -1.57
C LEU A 55 -9.51 15.37 -1.55
N GLU A 56 -10.11 15.27 -2.74
CA GLU A 56 -11.55 15.08 -2.93
C GLU A 56 -12.04 13.86 -2.12
N ASP A 57 -13.11 14.06 -1.35
CA ASP A 57 -13.70 13.15 -0.36
C ASP A 57 -12.81 12.68 0.83
N GLY A 58 -11.49 12.93 0.85
CA GLY A 58 -10.61 12.93 2.03
C GLY A 58 -10.33 11.59 2.77
N TRP A 59 -11.03 10.53 2.45
CA TRP A 59 -11.02 9.21 3.08
C TRP A 59 -9.99 8.19 2.56
N ASP A 60 -9.55 8.27 1.29
CA ASP A 60 -8.72 7.23 0.68
C ASP A 60 -7.26 7.69 0.45
N ILE A 61 -7.03 8.61 -0.49
CA ILE A 61 -5.67 9.06 -0.85
C ILE A 61 -5.02 9.85 0.29
N THR A 62 -5.80 10.68 0.99
CA THR A 62 -5.31 11.44 2.15
C THR A 62 -4.78 10.50 3.23
N ALA A 63 -5.49 9.41 3.53
CA ALA A 63 -5.06 8.41 4.52
C ALA A 63 -3.78 7.70 4.08
N GLN A 64 -3.63 7.36 2.78
CA GLN A 64 -2.40 6.77 2.25
C GLN A 64 -1.19 7.69 2.45
N ILE A 65 -1.30 8.94 1.99
CA ILE A 65 -0.20 9.92 2.04
C ILE A 65 0.16 10.26 3.49
N SER A 66 -0.85 10.54 4.31
CA SER A 66 -0.70 10.86 5.74
C SER A 66 -0.02 9.71 6.49
N ALA A 67 -0.48 8.46 6.30
CA ALA A 67 0.07 7.31 7.00
C ALA A 67 1.53 7.04 6.59
N ILE A 68 1.87 7.13 5.30
CA ILE A 68 3.25 6.94 4.83
C ILE A 68 4.16 8.06 5.34
N ALA A 69 3.72 9.31 5.29
CA ALA A 69 4.51 10.43 5.81
C ALA A 69 4.79 10.26 7.31
N GLN A 70 3.79 9.85 8.10
CA GLN A 70 3.97 9.57 9.52
C GLN A 70 4.92 8.40 9.78
N LEU A 71 4.84 7.33 8.99
CA LEU A 71 5.79 6.20 9.07
C LEU A 71 7.24 6.64 8.79
N CYS A 72 7.42 7.60 7.89
CA CYS A 72 8.73 8.17 7.56
C CYS A 72 9.25 9.15 8.63
N LEU A 73 8.36 9.88 9.31
CA LEU A 73 8.74 10.90 10.30
C LEU A 73 8.93 10.34 11.72
N ASP A 74 8.09 9.39 12.15
CA ASP A 74 8.10 8.90 13.52
C ASP A 74 8.54 7.42 13.61
N PRO A 75 9.69 7.12 14.25
CA PRO A 75 10.15 5.75 14.49
C PRO A 75 9.15 4.88 15.25
N TYR A 76 8.28 5.45 16.09
CA TYR A 76 7.25 4.70 16.82
C TYR A 76 6.37 3.89 15.86
N TYR A 77 5.95 4.47 14.74
CA TYR A 77 5.09 3.80 13.77
C TYR A 77 5.77 2.64 13.01
N ARG A 78 7.08 2.45 13.16
CA ARG A 78 7.83 1.31 12.59
C ARG A 78 7.92 0.11 13.55
N THR A 79 7.38 0.25 14.75
CA THR A 79 7.16 -0.85 15.70
C THR A 79 5.89 -1.62 15.35
N ILE A 80 5.74 -2.86 15.84
CA ILE A 80 4.53 -3.66 15.62
C ILE A 80 3.30 -2.94 16.21
N ASP A 81 3.44 -2.43 17.44
CA ASP A 81 2.35 -1.73 18.14
C ASP A 81 2.06 -0.38 17.50
N GLY A 82 3.10 0.38 17.16
CA GLY A 82 2.93 1.67 16.51
C GLY A 82 2.29 1.54 15.13
N PHE A 83 2.69 0.54 14.33
CA PHE A 83 2.05 0.32 13.03
C PHE A 83 0.56 -0.04 13.16
N ARG A 84 0.19 -0.82 14.18
CA ARG A 84 -1.22 -1.10 14.49
C ARG A 84 -1.98 0.19 14.82
N VAL A 85 -1.42 1.03 15.69
CA VAL A 85 -2.00 2.33 16.04
C VAL A 85 -2.13 3.23 14.81
N LEU A 86 -1.13 3.24 13.92
CA LEU A 86 -1.17 3.98 12.67
C LEU A 86 -2.35 3.55 11.78
N VAL A 87 -2.55 2.24 11.62
CA VAL A 87 -3.66 1.69 10.83
C VAL A 87 -5.01 1.99 11.48
N GLU A 88 -5.14 1.78 12.80
CA GLU A 88 -6.37 2.09 13.53
C GLU A 88 -6.71 3.57 13.44
N LYS A 89 -5.71 4.46 13.53
CA LYS A 89 -5.87 5.90 13.43
C LYS A 89 -6.24 6.34 12.02
N GLU A 90 -5.41 6.07 11.02
CA GLU A 90 -5.54 6.65 9.68
C GLU A 90 -6.62 5.95 8.83
N TRP A 91 -6.85 4.66 9.05
CA TRP A 91 -7.77 3.89 8.22
C TRP A 91 -9.09 3.60 8.92
N ILE A 92 -9.07 3.16 10.18
CA ILE A 92 -10.30 2.77 10.87
C ILE A 92 -11.04 4.01 11.40
N ALA A 93 -10.35 4.89 12.13
CA ALA A 93 -10.99 6.05 12.76
C ALA A 93 -11.45 7.12 11.75
N PHE A 94 -10.72 7.31 10.64
CA PHE A 94 -11.17 8.20 9.53
C PHE A 94 -12.17 7.55 8.58
N GLY A 95 -12.65 6.34 8.89
CA GLY A 95 -13.82 5.75 8.24
C GLY A 95 -13.55 5.12 6.89
N HIS A 96 -12.34 4.60 6.64
CA HIS A 96 -12.08 3.81 5.44
C HIS A 96 -13.05 2.63 5.39
N ARG A 97 -13.83 2.57 4.30
CA ARG A 97 -14.92 1.58 4.17
C ARG A 97 -14.37 0.25 3.66
N PHE A 98 -13.58 -0.44 4.48
CA PHE A 98 -13.05 -1.78 4.17
C PHE A 98 -14.13 -2.69 3.57
N ALA A 99 -15.33 -2.74 4.18
CA ALA A 99 -16.43 -3.58 3.70
C ALA A 99 -16.99 -3.22 2.31
N HIS A 100 -16.91 -1.95 1.88
CA HIS A 100 -17.36 -1.51 0.55
C HIS A 100 -16.28 -1.64 -0.52
N ARG A 101 -15.01 -1.60 -0.13
CA ARG A 101 -13.86 -1.72 -1.06
C ARG A 101 -13.41 -3.17 -1.25
N SER A 102 -13.71 -4.09 -0.32
CA SER A 102 -13.30 -5.52 -0.38
C SER A 102 -14.25 -6.48 -1.13
N ASN A 103 -15.18 -6.01 -1.96
CA ASN A 103 -16.13 -6.85 -2.74
C ASN A 103 -17.01 -7.84 -1.93
N LEU A 104 -17.17 -7.66 -0.61
CA LEU A 104 -17.93 -8.61 0.21
C LEU A 104 -19.46 -8.52 0.04
N LYS A 105 -19.98 -7.52 -0.67
CA LYS A 105 -21.38 -7.45 -1.11
C LYS A 105 -21.47 -6.84 -2.50
N PRO A 106 -21.89 -7.58 -3.55
CA PRO A 106 -22.33 -6.95 -4.80
C PRO A 106 -23.63 -6.21 -4.49
N SER A 107 -23.55 -4.93 -4.11
CA SER A 107 -24.72 -4.08 -4.01
C SER A 107 -25.27 -3.90 -5.42
N HIS A 108 -26.46 -4.47 -5.66
CA HIS A 108 -27.19 -4.36 -6.92
C HIS A 108 -27.68 -2.94 -7.25
N ASN A 109 -27.27 -1.92 -6.49
CA ASN A 109 -27.69 -0.53 -6.67
C ASN A 109 -26.47 0.40 -6.69
N SER A 110 -26.18 0.90 -7.90
CA SER A 110 -25.96 2.33 -8.16
C SER A 110 -25.02 3.08 -7.22
N SER A 111 -23.72 2.78 -7.26
CA SER A 111 -22.72 3.82 -6.98
C SER A 111 -21.51 3.61 -7.88
N ASN A 112 -21.14 4.64 -8.64
CA ASN A 112 -19.94 4.74 -9.49
C ASN A 112 -18.63 4.74 -8.68
N ILE A 113 -18.62 4.07 -7.53
CA ILE A 113 -17.48 4.02 -6.63
C ILE A 113 -16.57 2.90 -7.17
N ALA A 114 -15.63 3.29 -8.04
CA ALA A 114 -14.66 2.38 -8.64
C ALA A 114 -13.95 1.57 -7.55
N PHE A 115 -13.86 0.26 -7.76
CA PHE A 115 -13.03 -0.61 -6.93
C PHE A 115 -11.59 -0.09 -6.99
N ALA A 116 -11.05 0.33 -5.85
CA ALA A 116 -9.69 0.82 -5.71
C ALA A 116 -9.08 0.12 -4.49
N PRO A 117 -8.05 -0.71 -4.66
CA PRO A 117 -7.43 -1.45 -3.57
C PRO A 117 -6.45 -0.54 -2.80
N THR A 118 -6.97 0.56 -2.24
CA THR A 118 -6.16 1.65 -1.65
C THR A 118 -5.37 1.20 -0.43
N PHE A 119 -5.94 0.34 0.42
CA PHE A 119 -5.20 -0.23 1.54
C PHE A 119 -4.08 -1.19 1.09
N LEU A 120 -4.29 -1.96 0.01
CA LEU A 120 -3.25 -2.79 -0.60
C LEU A 120 -2.13 -1.92 -1.18
N GLN A 121 -2.45 -0.82 -1.87
CA GLN A 121 -1.46 0.14 -2.36
C GLN A 121 -0.64 0.75 -1.21
N PHE A 122 -1.29 1.08 -0.09
CA PHE A 122 -0.59 1.54 1.10
C PHE A 122 0.38 0.47 1.63
N LEU A 123 -0.05 -0.77 1.79
CA LEU A 123 0.80 -1.85 2.27
C LEU A 123 1.96 -2.17 1.30
N ASP A 124 1.75 -2.05 -0.01
CA ASP A 124 2.85 -2.13 -0.99
C ASP A 124 3.84 -0.97 -0.79
N GLY A 125 3.35 0.27 -0.64
CA GLY A 125 4.19 1.42 -0.29
C GLY A 125 5.04 1.20 0.98
N VAL A 126 4.44 0.68 2.06
CA VAL A 126 5.15 0.33 3.30
C VAL A 126 6.23 -0.73 3.02
N TYR A 127 5.89 -1.75 2.23
CA TYR A 127 6.82 -2.81 1.85
C TYR A 127 8.00 -2.28 1.04
N GLN A 128 7.78 -1.37 0.09
CA GLN A 128 8.86 -0.73 -0.67
C GLN A 128 9.82 0.04 0.26
N ILE A 129 9.30 0.78 1.24
CA ILE A 129 10.12 1.50 2.22
C ILE A 129 10.90 0.52 3.09
N GLN A 130 10.26 -0.54 3.58
CA GLN A 130 10.94 -1.58 4.38
C GLN A 130 12.08 -2.25 3.60
N LYS A 131 11.89 -2.53 2.30
CA LYS A 131 12.96 -3.08 1.45
C LYS A 131 14.15 -2.14 1.31
N GLN A 132 13.91 -0.83 1.25
CA GLN A 132 14.96 0.18 1.18
C GLN A 132 15.67 0.38 2.53
N PHE A 133 14.95 0.21 3.65
CA PHE A 133 15.48 0.39 5.01
C PHE A 133 15.21 -0.82 5.93
N PRO A 134 15.84 -1.99 5.69
CA PRO A 134 15.50 -3.21 6.42
C PRO A 134 15.71 -3.15 7.93
N MET A 135 16.65 -2.31 8.40
CA MET A 135 16.97 -2.16 9.82
C MET A 135 16.13 -1.09 10.53
N ALA A 136 15.28 -0.36 9.81
CA ALA A 136 14.45 0.71 10.37
C ALA A 136 13.12 0.21 10.92
N PHE A 137 12.77 -1.06 10.69
CA PHE A 137 11.48 -1.65 11.05
C PHE A 137 11.65 -2.80 12.03
N GLU A 138 10.76 -2.87 13.02
CA GLU A 138 10.70 -4.00 13.96
C GLU A 138 10.02 -5.22 13.31
N PHE A 139 8.96 -4.98 12.53
CA PHE A 139 8.22 -6.04 11.85
C PHE A 139 8.90 -6.46 10.55
N ASN A 140 8.60 -7.68 10.09
CA ASN A 140 9.16 -8.27 8.87
C ASN A 140 8.14 -8.29 7.71
N GLU A 141 8.57 -8.75 6.54
CA GLU A 141 7.72 -8.89 5.34
C GLU A 141 6.47 -9.77 5.60
N PHE A 142 6.61 -10.80 6.44
CA PHE A 142 5.48 -11.67 6.78
C PHE A 142 4.36 -10.92 7.49
N TYR A 143 4.69 -9.94 8.34
CA TYR A 143 3.70 -9.12 9.03
C TYR A 143 2.86 -8.27 8.04
N ILE A 144 3.50 -7.65 7.05
CA ILE A 144 2.81 -6.90 5.99
C ILE A 144 1.92 -7.82 5.16
N ARG A 145 2.44 -8.98 4.76
CA ARG A 145 1.71 -9.98 3.97
C ARG A 145 0.52 -10.60 4.72
N PHE A 146 0.66 -10.73 6.03
CA PHE A 146 -0.43 -11.13 6.91
C PHE A 146 -1.51 -10.05 6.94
N GLY A 147 -1.15 -8.78 7.14
CA GLY A 147 -2.08 -7.63 7.08
C GLY A 147 -2.90 -7.56 5.78
N LEU A 148 -2.28 -7.87 4.63
CA LEU A 148 -2.98 -8.01 3.35
C LEU A 148 -4.10 -9.06 3.38
N SER A 149 -3.83 -10.20 4.04
CA SER A 149 -4.78 -11.29 4.13
C SER A 149 -6.01 -10.92 4.97
N TYR A 150 -5.84 -10.10 6.01
CA TYR A 150 -6.95 -9.58 6.83
C TYR A 150 -7.77 -8.51 6.14
N SER A 151 -7.19 -7.69 5.25
CA SER A 151 -7.98 -6.73 4.46
C SER A 151 -9.00 -7.40 3.53
N ILE A 152 -8.79 -8.67 3.20
CA ILE A 152 -9.63 -9.48 2.30
C ILE A 152 -10.66 -10.30 3.09
N VAL A 153 -10.40 -10.58 4.38
CA VAL A 153 -11.28 -11.38 5.24
C VAL A 153 -12.05 -10.45 6.19
N PRO A 154 -13.40 -10.51 6.25
CA PRO A 154 -14.17 -9.61 7.10
C PRO A 154 -13.72 -9.68 8.57
N PHE A 155 -13.57 -8.50 9.19
CA PHE A 155 -13.28 -8.26 10.61
C PHE A 155 -14.30 -8.88 11.60
N SER A 156 -15.14 -9.82 11.18
CA SER A 156 -16.19 -10.38 12.04
C SER A 156 -15.69 -11.39 13.07
N HIS A 157 -14.46 -11.91 13.00
CA HIS A 157 -13.98 -12.97 13.90
C HIS A 157 -12.54 -12.75 14.38
N ILE A 158 -12.32 -11.80 15.30
CA ILE A 158 -11.17 -11.87 16.21
C ILE A 158 -11.65 -11.47 17.61
N PRO A 159 -11.59 -12.36 18.62
CA PRO A 159 -11.72 -12.00 20.02
C PRO A 159 -10.41 -11.33 20.48
N ILE A 160 -10.58 -10.30 21.31
CA ILE A 160 -9.53 -9.51 21.97
C ILE A 160 -8.59 -10.43 22.76
#